data_AF-A0A3D3S6A7-F1
#
_entry.id   AF-A0A3D3S6A7-F1
#
_cell.length_a   1.000
_cell.length_b   1.000
_cell.length_c   1.000
_cell.angle_alpha   90.00
_cell.angle_beta   90.00
_cell.angle_gamma   90.00
#
_symmetry.space_group_name_H-M   'P 1'
#
loop_
_entity.id
_entity.type
_entity.pdbx_description
1 polymer ?
#
loop_
_entity_poly.entity_id
_entity_poly.type
_entity_poly.pdbx_seq_one_letter_code
_entity_poly.pdbx_strand_id
1 'polypeptide(L)' 'RSTLFPYTTLFRSDAPAAPEGTDTTHFSVVDAQGNIVSATLSINIPFGSGFVPPGTG' A
#
# COMPACT_ATOMS: atom_id res chain seq x y z
N ARG A 1 17.39 -39.66 -1.81
CA ARG A 1 17.57 -38.56 -0.83
C ARG A 1 16.72 -37.40 -1.31
N SER A 2 15.49 -37.35 -0.82
CA SER A 2 14.39 -36.51 -1.33
C SER A 2 14.46 -35.13 -0.68
N THR A 3 14.54 -34.06 -1.47
CA THR A 3 14.43 -32.69 -0.95
C THR A 3 13.01 -32.19 -1.15
N LEU A 4 12.22 -32.32 -0.08
CA LEU A 4 10.91 -31.67 0.07
C LEU A 4 11.07 -30.16 -0.13
N PHE A 5 10.55 -29.65 -1.23
CA PHE A 5 10.29 -28.21 -1.38
C PHE A 5 9.09 -27.86 -0.48
N PRO A 6 9.10 -26.69 0.19
CA PRO A 6 8.05 -26.36 1.16
C PRO A 6 6.70 -26.23 0.47
N TYR A 7 5.75 -27.07 0.90
CA TYR A 7 4.34 -26.98 0.55
C TYR A 7 3.72 -25.76 1.20
N THR A 8 3.68 -24.61 0.52
CA THR A 8 2.71 -23.57 0.89
C THR A 8 1.40 -23.91 0.21
N THR A 9 0.50 -24.54 0.96
CA THR A 9 -0.89 -24.70 0.54
C THR A 9 -1.51 -23.30 0.43
N LEU A 10 -1.68 -22.82 -0.81
CA LEU A 10 -2.34 -21.55 -1.10
C LEU A 10 -3.85 -21.74 -0.97
N PHE A 11 -4.43 -21.29 0.14
CA PHE A 11 -5.88 -21.15 0.26
C PHE A 11 -6.30 -19.87 -0.47
N ARG A 12 -6.92 -20.04 -1.64
CA ARG A 12 -7.61 -18.95 -2.36
C ARG A 12 -9.04 -18.90 -1.84
N SER A 13 -9.40 -17.81 -1.17
CA SER A 13 -10.80 -17.49 -0.88
C SER A 13 -11.43 -16.93 -2.14
N ASP A 14 -12.57 -17.49 -2.57
CA ASP A 14 -13.35 -17.02 -3.74
C ASP A 14 -14.15 -15.73 -3.43
N ALA A 15 -13.69 -14.94 -2.45
CA ALA A 15 -14.33 -13.70 -2.07
C ALA A 15 -13.99 -12.63 -3.11
N PRO A 16 -14.97 -11.84 -3.58
CA PRO A 16 -14.70 -10.71 -4.45
C PRO A 16 -13.77 -9.74 -3.73
N ALA A 17 -12.73 -9.28 -4.42
CA ALA A 17 -11.86 -8.23 -3.91
C ALA A 17 -12.70 -6.96 -3.64
N ALA A 18 -12.42 -6.28 -2.54
CA ALA A 18 -13.00 -4.97 -2.32
C ALA A 18 -12.58 -4.02 -3.45
N PRO A 19 -13.44 -3.07 -3.86
CA PRO A 19 -13.06 -2.04 -4.82
C PRO A 19 -11.82 -1.28 -4.35
N GLU A 20 -10.94 -0.94 -5.28
CA GLU A 20 -9.79 -0.08 -4.99
C GLU A 20 -10.27 1.34 -4.68
N GLY A 21 -9.65 1.98 -3.68
CA GLY A 21 -9.97 3.36 -3.33
C GLY A 21 -9.27 4.35 -4.26
N THR A 22 -9.94 5.47 -4.54
CA THR A 22 -9.46 6.49 -5.50
C THR A 22 -8.76 7.67 -4.82
N ASP A 23 -8.64 7.64 -3.50
CA ASP A 23 -8.13 8.76 -2.70
C ASP A 23 -6.61 8.73 -2.63
N THR A 24 -5.99 9.65 -3.36
CA THR A 24 -4.53 9.82 -3.43
C THR A 24 -4.17 11.29 -3.33
N THR A 25 -2.93 11.58 -2.96
CA THR A 25 -2.32 12.90 -3.12
C THR A 25 -1.05 12.74 -3.93
N HIS A 26 -0.90 13.55 -4.97
CA HIS A 26 0.28 13.56 -5.83
C HIS A 26 0.99 14.91 -5.72
N PHE A 27 2.32 14.88 -5.65
CA PHE A 27 3.14 16.09 -5.71
C PHE A 27 4.49 15.81 -6.36
N SER A 28 5.12 16.89 -6.84
CA SER A 28 6.44 16.85 -7.44
C SER A 28 7.30 17.99 -6.90
N VAL A 29 8.59 17.73 -6.69
CA VAL A 29 9.58 18.68 -6.16
C VAL A 29 10.81 18.69 -7.05
N VAL A 30 11.33 19.88 -7.33
CA VAL A 30 12.60 20.12 -8.03
C VAL A 30 13.43 21.09 -7.20
N ASP A 31 14.70 20.78 -6.94
CA ASP A 31 15.63 21.67 -6.24
C ASP A 31 16.60 22.41 -7.18
N ALA A 32 17.40 23.32 -6.62
CA ALA A 32 18.32 24.17 -7.38
C ALA A 32 19.51 23.41 -7.99
N GLN A 33 19.86 22.25 -7.42
CA GLN A 33 20.90 21.35 -7.91
C GLN A 33 20.38 20.46 -9.06
N GLY A 34 19.08 20.55 -9.38
CA GLY A 34 18.45 19.78 -10.43
C GLY A 34 17.97 18.39 -9.98
N ASN A 35 17.91 18.11 -8.68
CA ASN A 35 17.31 16.88 -8.19
C ASN A 35 15.78 16.97 -8.34
N ILE A 36 15.17 15.85 -8.75
CA ILE A 36 13.75 15.78 -9.05
C ILE A 36 13.14 14.58 -8.31
N VAL A 37 12.02 14.80 -7.63
CA VAL A 37 11.24 13.76 -6.96
C VAL A 37 9.77 13.93 -7.33
N SER A 38 9.10 12.82 -7.64
CA SER A 38 7.64 12.75 -7.84
C SER A 38 7.09 11.65 -6.95
N ALA A 39 6.01 11.94 -6.23
CA ALA A 39 5.43 11.03 -5.25
C ALA A 39 3.90 11.01 -5.33
N THR A 40 3.33 9.80 -5.28
CA THR A 40 1.89 9.55 -5.13
C THR A 40 1.68 8.77 -3.83
N LEU A 41 0.91 9.32 -2.91
CA LEU A 41 0.63 8.73 -1.59
C LEU A 41 -0.87 8.47 -1.43
N SER A 42 -1.25 7.45 -0.65
CA SER A 42 -2.65 7.08 -0.39
C SER A 42 -2.80 6.38 0.97
N ILE A 43 -4.01 6.49 1.53
CA ILE A 43 -4.51 5.66 2.64
C ILE A 43 -5.73 4.83 2.21
N ASN A 44 -5.82 4.53 0.91
CA ASN A 44 -6.89 3.82 0.21
C ASN A 44 -8.21 4.62 0.10
N ILE A 45 -8.88 4.89 1.21
CA ILE A 45 -10.18 5.59 1.30
C ILE A 45 -10.09 6.84 2.19
N PRO A 46 -11.09 7.73 2.25
CA PRO A 46 -11.02 8.91 3.10
C PRO A 46 -10.84 8.50 4.57
N PHE A 47 -9.80 9.03 5.22
CA PHE A 47 -9.36 8.68 6.58
C PHE A 47 -8.90 7.21 6.77
N GLY A 48 -8.71 6.45 5.68
CA GLY A 48 -8.24 5.08 5.72
C GLY A 48 -9.14 4.19 6.56
N SER A 49 -8.56 3.42 7.47
CA SER A 49 -9.34 2.58 8.39
C SER A 49 -10.12 3.36 9.45
N GLY A 50 -9.91 4.67 9.58
CA GLY A 50 -10.42 5.48 10.69
C GLY A 50 -9.77 5.16 12.04
N PHE A 51 -8.79 4.25 12.07
CA PHE A 51 -8.07 3.87 13.28
C PHE A 51 -6.83 4.74 13.47
N VAL A 52 -6.67 5.29 14.68
CA VAL A 52 -5.50 6.06 15.09
C VAL A 52 -4.85 5.37 16.29
N PRO A 53 -3.59 4.90 16.20
CA PRO A 53 -2.88 4.38 17.35
C PRO A 53 -2.78 5.45 18.47
N PRO A 54 -2.94 5.08 19.76
CA PRO A 54 -2.85 6.04 20.86
C PRO A 54 -1.53 6.82 20.87
N GLY A 55 -1.63 8.16 20.89
CA GLY A 55 -0.46 9.05 20.96
C GLY A 55 0.27 9.31 19.64
N THR A 56 -0.24 8.85 18.49
CA THR A 56 0.42 9.01 17.17
C THR A 56 -0.30 9.96 16.22
N GLY A 57 -1.26 10.74 16.72
CA GLY A 57 -1.96 11.78 15.95
C GLY A 57 -1.16 13.08 15.93
#